data_AF-A0A9X4M5M1-F1
#
_entry.id   AF-A0A9X4M5M1-F1
#
_cell.length_a   1.000
_cell.length_b   1.000
_cell.length_c   1.000
_cell.angle_alpha   90.00
_cell.angle_beta   90.00
_cell.angle_gamma   90.00
#
_symmetry.space_group_name_H-M   'P 1'
#
loop_
_entity.id
_entity.type
_entity.pdbx_description
1 polymer ?
#
loop_
_entity_poly.entity_id
_entity_poly.type
_entity_poly.pdbx_seq_one_letter_code
_entity_poly.pdbx_strand_id
1 'polypeptide(L)'
;MKKIYEAWEDETCSIAFSNIESINTQCAKGLLSEKAKLLHRVEADTWEEAMSEHHIKMGWEPYVPVGEPQECPRECGASFYPEGSGACPNCGNVC
;
A
#
# COMPACT_ATOMS: atom_id res chain seq x y z
N MET A 1 -13.37 -3.40 -3.30
CA MET A 1 -13.94 -2.15 -2.72
C MET A 1 -12.72 -1.33 -2.39
N LYS A 2 -12.48 -0.26 -3.15
CA LYS A 2 -11.19 0.43 -3.14
C LYS A 2 -10.84 0.97 -1.77
N LYS A 3 -9.60 0.72 -1.32
CA LYS A 3 -9.04 1.26 -0.07
C LYS A 3 -8.20 2.49 -0.40
N ILE A 4 -8.18 3.45 0.52
CA ILE A 4 -7.37 4.67 0.38
C ILE A 4 -6.09 4.49 1.19
N TYR A 5 -4.98 4.75 0.51
CA TYR A 5 -3.63 4.80 1.08
C TYR A 5 -3.07 6.21 0.92
N GLU A 6 -2.30 6.67 1.89
CA GLU A 6 -1.72 8.00 1.90
C GLU A 6 -0.21 7.94 2.11
N ALA A 7 0.51 8.77 1.35
CA ALA A 7 1.93 9.03 1.53
C ALA A 7 2.12 10.37 2.24
N TRP A 8 2.88 10.37 3.32
CA TRP A 8 3.19 11.54 4.13
C TRP A 8 4.71 11.69 4.27
N GLU A 9 5.19 12.92 4.17
CA GLU A 9 6.61 13.27 4.37
C GLU A 9 6.77 14.09 5.64
N ASP A 10 7.72 13.72 6.50
CA ASP A 10 8.05 14.47 7.70
C ASP A 10 9.21 15.48 7.48
N GLU A 11 9.55 16.26 8.51
CA GLU A 11 10.63 17.25 8.45
C GLU A 11 12.03 16.62 8.24
N THR A 12 12.17 15.31 8.40
CA THR A 12 13.42 14.57 8.17
C THR A 12 13.54 14.01 6.76
N CYS A 13 12.59 14.34 5.88
CA CYS A 13 12.42 13.75 4.54
C CYS A 13 12.15 12.24 4.59
N SER A 14 11.68 11.72 5.72
CA SER A 14 11.20 10.35 5.83
C SER A 14 9.78 10.26 5.30
N ILE A 15 9.50 9.18 4.55
CA ILE A 15 8.19 8.96 3.94
C ILE A 15 7.48 7.81 4.65
N ALA A 16 6.29 8.10 5.16
CA ALA A 16 5.35 7.12 5.67
C ALA A 16 4.28 6.85 4.61
N PHE A 17 4.07 5.59 4.25
CA PHE A 17 2.99 5.17 3.35
C PHE A 17 2.16 4.07 4.00
N SER A 18 0.86 4.29 4.16
CA SER A 18 -0.04 3.29 4.75
C SER A 18 -1.51 3.59 4.46
N ASN A 19 -2.41 2.73 4.93
CA ASN A 19 -3.85 3.01 4.92
C ASN A 19 -4.20 4.12 5.93
N ILE A 20 -5.37 4.74 5.76
CA ILE A 20 -5.83 5.86 6.61
C ILE A 20 -5.85 5.50 8.10
N GLU A 21 -6.29 4.30 8.46
CA GLU A 21 -6.38 3.86 9.86
C GLU A 21 -4.99 3.79 10.53
N SER A 22 -4.01 3.27 9.81
CA SER A 22 -2.61 3.19 10.23
C SER A 22 -1.98 4.58 10.33
N ILE A 23 -2.20 5.45 9.34
CA ILE A 23 -1.72 6.85 9.38
C ILE A 23 -2.29 7.58 10.60
N ASN A 24 -3.60 7.50 10.84
CA ASN A 24 -4.24 8.11 12.01
C ASN A 24 -3.66 7.57 13.32
N THR A 25 -3.39 6.26 13.38
CA THR A 25 -2.75 5.64 14.54
C THR A 25 -1.31 6.13 14.74
N GLN A 26 -0.55 6.31 13.65
CA GLN A 26 0.81 6.85 13.71
C GLN A 26 0.83 8.31 14.18
N CYS A 27 -0.08 9.15 13.68
CA CYS A 27 -0.29 10.52 14.17
C CYS A 27 -0.62 10.53 15.67
N ALA A 28 -1.60 9.73 16.10
CA ALA A 28 -2.04 9.68 17.50
C ALA A 28 -0.93 9.20 18.47
N LYS A 29 0.00 8.39 17.97
CA LYS A 29 1.18 7.91 18.73
C LYS A 29 2.39 8.83 18.63
N GLY A 30 2.32 9.93 17.89
CA GLY A 30 3.46 10.81 17.63
C GLY A 30 4.57 10.17 16.78
N LEU A 31 4.26 9.10 16.04
CA LEU A 31 5.18 8.44 15.12
C LEU A 31 5.26 9.19 13.77
N LEU A 32 4.19 9.89 13.41
CA LEU A 32 4.17 10.83 12.30
C LEU A 32 4.13 12.26 12.86
N SER A 33 5.06 13.11 12.39
CA SER A 33 5.14 14.50 12.84
C SER A 33 3.84 15.26 12.56
N GLU A 34 3.41 16.14 13.47
CA GLU A 34 2.26 17.04 13.24
C GLU A 34 2.48 18.00 12.07
N LYS A 35 3.74 18.21 11.67
CA LYS A 35 4.11 19.02 10.52
C LYS A 35 4.33 18.20 9.25
N ALA A 36 4.08 16.89 9.30
CA ALA A 36 4.16 16.05 8.13
C ALA A 36 3.19 16.56 7.04
N LYS A 37 3.61 16.46 5.79
CA LYS A 37 2.85 16.92 4.63
C LYS A 37 2.35 15.71 3.86
N LEU A 38 1.07 15.74 3.51
CA LEU A 38 0.51 14.78 2.58
C LEU A 38 1.14 15.00 1.19
N LEU A 39 1.80 13.97 0.66
CA LEU A 39 2.37 13.98 -0.68
C LEU A 39 1.29 13.61 -1.72
N HIS A 40 0.65 12.45 -1.54
CA HIS A 40 -0.39 11.97 -2.44
C HIS A 40 -1.26 10.88 -1.79
N ARG A 41 -2.37 10.58 -2.48
CA ARG A 41 -3.30 9.49 -2.16
C ARG A 41 -3.32 8.47 -3.29
N VAL A 42 -3.54 7.21 -2.93
CA VAL A 42 -3.69 6.07 -3.84
C VAL A 42 -4.96 5.31 -3.49
N GLU A 43 -5.77 5.01 -4.50
CA GLU A 43 -6.98 4.18 -4.38
C GLU A 43 -6.76 2.83 -5.04
N ALA A 44 -6.59 1.78 -4.24
CA ALA A 44 -6.24 0.46 -4.70
C ALA A 44 -7.03 -0.64 -3.98
N ASP A 45 -7.24 -1.77 -4.65
CA ASP A 45 -7.92 -2.92 -4.05
C ASP A 45 -6.93 -3.78 -3.24
N THR A 46 -5.63 -3.78 -3.60
CA THR A 46 -4.56 -4.52 -2.89
C THR A 46 -3.44 -3.60 -2.41
N TRP A 47 -2.62 -4.10 -1.47
CA TRP A 47 -1.43 -3.37 -1.02
C TRP A 47 -0.38 -3.29 -2.13
N GLU A 48 -0.23 -4.34 -2.93
CA GLU A 48 0.75 -4.41 -4.02
C GLU A 48 0.42 -3.39 -5.12
N GLU A 49 -0.85 -3.21 -5.45
CA GLU A 49 -1.32 -2.17 -6.36
C GLU A 49 -1.04 -0.78 -5.75
N ALA A 50 -1.34 -0.59 -4.46
CA ALA A 50 -1.09 0.67 -3.78
C ALA A 50 0.40 1.07 -3.77
N MET A 51 1.28 0.12 -3.47
CA MET A 51 2.73 0.30 -3.44
C MET A 51 3.30 0.54 -4.84
N SER A 52 2.78 -0.14 -5.85
CA SER A 52 3.20 0.06 -7.24
C SER A 52 2.92 1.49 -7.69
N GLU A 53 1.71 2.01 -7.45
CA GLU A 53 1.40 3.41 -7.75
C GLU A 53 2.21 4.39 -6.91
N HIS A 54 2.44 4.09 -5.63
CA HIS A 54 3.26 4.92 -4.76
C HIS A 54 4.69 5.07 -5.30
N HIS A 55 5.33 3.97 -5.68
CA HIS A 55 6.69 3.98 -6.24
C HIS A 55 6.76 4.82 -7.53
N ILE A 56 5.77 4.68 -8.41
CA ILE A 56 5.66 5.49 -9.63
C ILE A 56 5.58 6.99 -9.29
N LYS A 57 4.69 7.36 -8.37
CA LYS A 57 4.50 8.77 -7.97
C LYS A 57 5.73 9.37 -7.29
N MET A 58 6.51 8.55 -6.57
CA MET A 58 7.76 8.97 -5.93
C MET A 58 8.96 9.02 -6.89
N GLY A 59 8.83 8.49 -8.11
CA GLY A 59 9.96 8.32 -9.03
C GLY A 59 10.97 7.28 -8.55
N TRP A 60 10.53 6.28 -7.79
CA TRP A 60 11.35 5.17 -7.32
C TRP A 60 11.38 4.03 -8.34
N GLU A 61 12.28 3.07 -8.11
CA GLU A 61 12.27 1.82 -8.87
C GLU A 61 10.95 1.06 -8.69
N PRO A 62 10.52 0.24 -9.67
CA PRO A 62 9.28 -0.52 -9.57
C PRO A 62 9.18 -1.31 -8.27
N TYR A 63 8.01 -1.28 -7.64
CA TYR A 63 7.76 -2.05 -6.43
C TYR A 63 7.86 -3.55 -6.72
N VAL A 64 8.60 -4.26 -5.88
CA VAL A 64 8.67 -5.73 -5.88
C VAL A 64 7.91 -6.23 -4.65
N PRO A 65 6.75 -6.90 -4.84
CA PRO A 65 6.00 -7.48 -3.73
C PRO A 65 6.82 -8.49 -2.91
N VAL A 66 6.42 -8.66 -1.65
CA VAL A 66 7.01 -9.68 -0.77
C VAL A 66 6.49 -11.05 -1.16
N GLY A 67 7.40 -12.01 -1.29
CA GLY A 67 7.08 -13.41 -1.61
C GLY A 67 7.00 -13.71 -3.10
N GLU A 68 6.54 -14.91 -3.41
CA GLU A 68 6.40 -15.40 -4.78
C GLU A 68 4.94 -15.26 -5.25
N PRO A 69 4.69 -14.86 -6.51
CA PRO A 69 3.33 -14.81 -7.03
C PRO A 69 2.73 -16.21 -7.12
N GLN A 70 1.49 -16.37 -6.66
CA GLN A 70 0.69 -17.60 -6.78
C GLN A 70 -0.58 -17.35 -7.58
N GLU A 71 -1.12 -18.40 -8.21
CA GLU A 71 -2.40 -18.33 -8.91
C GLU A 71 -3.56 -18.21 -7.93
N CYS A 72 -4.52 -17.33 -8.22
CA CYS A 72 -5.69 -17.12 -7.38
C CYS A 72 -6.54 -18.41 -7.27
N PRO A 73 -6.86 -18.89 -6.04
CA PRO A 73 -7.59 -20.15 -5.83
C PRO A 73 -9.07 -20.08 -6.28
N ARG A 74 -9.57 -18.89 -6.62
CA ARG A 74 -10.93 -18.70 -7.17
C ARG A 74 -10.96 -18.76 -8.70
N GLU A 75 -9.89 -19.20 -9.33
CA GLU A 75 -9.80 -19.45 -10.78
C GLU A 75 -10.14 -18.22 -11.64
N CYS A 76 -9.87 -17.01 -11.14
CA CYS A 76 -10.11 -15.76 -11.88
C CYS A 76 -8.98 -15.40 -12.86
N GLY A 77 -7.97 -16.24 -13.00
CA GLY A 77 -6.82 -16.06 -13.90
C GLY A 77 -5.80 -14.99 -13.48
N ALA A 78 -5.94 -14.39 -12.29
CA ALA A 78 -4.97 -13.44 -11.76
C ALA A 78 -4.00 -14.11 -10.80
N SER A 79 -2.78 -13.57 -10.73
CA SER A 79 -1.82 -13.90 -9.68
C SER A 79 -2.02 -12.99 -8.47
N PHE A 80 -1.67 -13.48 -7.29
CA PHE A 80 -1.65 -12.72 -6.04
C PHE A 80 -0.40 -13.10 -5.23
N TYR A 81 -0.12 -12.33 -4.16
CA TYR A 81 1.04 -12.54 -3.30
C TYR A 81 0.59 -12.94 -1.90
N PRO A 82 0.63 -14.24 -1.54
CA PRO A 82 0.17 -14.73 -0.24
C PRO A 82 0.95 -14.17 0.95
N GLU A 83 2.27 -14.02 0.80
CA GLU A 83 3.16 -13.46 1.81
C GLU A 83 3.10 -11.92 1.87
N GLY A 84 2.47 -11.29 0.88
CA GLY A 84 2.13 -9.88 0.84
C GLY A 84 0.75 -9.63 1.47
N SER A 85 -0.16 -9.08 0.68
CA SER A 85 -1.53 -8.80 1.14
C SER A 85 -2.43 -10.02 1.28
N GLY A 86 -2.09 -11.15 0.64
CA GLY A 86 -3.00 -12.29 0.51
C GLY A 86 -4.27 -11.95 -0.28
N ALA A 87 -4.30 -10.82 -0.99
CA ALA A 87 -5.44 -10.34 -1.74
C ALA A 87 -5.19 -10.42 -3.24
N CYS A 88 -6.12 -11.08 -3.94
CA CYS A 88 -6.15 -11.10 -5.39
C CYS A 88 -6.79 -9.80 -5.91
N PRO A 89 -6.22 -9.16 -6.94
CA PRO A 89 -6.75 -7.89 -7.47
C PRO A 89 -8.19 -8.02 -7.98
N ASN A 90 -8.57 -9.19 -8.50
CA ASN A 90 -9.92 -9.43 -9.01
C ASN A 90 -10.92 -9.95 -7.96
N CYS A 91 -10.43 -10.57 -6.88
CA CYS A 91 -11.27 -11.35 -5.95
C CYS A 91 -11.26 -10.82 -4.50
N GLY A 92 -10.37 -9.88 -4.19
CA GLY A 92 -10.10 -9.44 -2.82
C GLY A 92 -9.33 -10.50 -2.03
N ASN A 93 -9.48 -10.51 -0.71
CA ASN A 93 -8.80 -11.47 0.17
C ASN A 93 -9.15 -12.92 -0.21
N VAL A 94 -8.11 -13.71 -0.44
CA VAL A 94 -8.18 -15.12 -0.81
C VAL A 94 -7.44 -16.03 0.17
N CYS A 95 -6.64 -15.46 1.07
CA CYS A 95 -5.99 -16.13 2.19
C CYS A 95 -6.49 -15.59 3.54
#